data_AF-A0A946TJD5-F1
#
_entry.id   AF-A0A946TJD5-F1
#
_cell.length_a   1.000
_cell.length_b   1.000
_cell.length_c   1.000
_cell.angle_alpha   90.00
_cell.angle_beta   90.00
_cell.angle_gamma   90.00
#
_symmetry.space_group_name_H-M   'P 1'
#
loop_
_entity.id
_entity.type
_entity.pdbx_description
1 polymer ?
#
loop_
_entity_poly.entity_id
_entity_poly.type
_entity_poly.pdbx_seq_one_letter_code
_entity_poly.pdbx_strand_id
1 'polypeptide(L)'
;MNYDPPNNSDSDSDIAMPSDMPDEYYQGIRKAGNIRRVVVDKQGCIGARSCAVVAPLAFQMDDDDLAYVPEGHSDVEEDILTLAAQSCPVLAIHLYDKDGKKVFPKE
;
A
#
# COMPACT_ATOMS: atom_id res chain seq x y z
N MET A 1 -7.88 21.25 -9.74
CA MET A 1 -8.55 20.01 -10.17
C MET A 1 -8.08 19.02 -9.14
N ASN A 2 -8.95 18.53 -8.26
CA ASN A 2 -8.53 17.59 -7.23
C ASN A 2 -8.63 16.20 -7.85
N TYR A 3 -7.48 15.63 -8.21
CA TYR A 3 -7.39 14.24 -8.58
C TYR A 3 -7.43 13.41 -7.30
N ASP A 4 -8.60 12.85 -6.98
CA ASP A 4 -8.71 11.75 -6.02
C ASP A 4 -8.27 10.48 -6.78
N PRO A 5 -7.04 9.96 -6.56
CA PRO A 5 -6.68 8.68 -7.14
C PRO A 5 -7.68 7.63 -6.63
N PRO A 6 -8.15 6.72 -7.50
CA PRO A 6 -9.09 5.71 -7.08
C PRO A 6 -8.48 4.93 -5.92
N ASN A 7 -9.11 4.98 -4.75
CA ASN A 7 -8.85 3.94 -3.76
C ASN A 7 -9.24 2.64 -4.45
N ASN A 8 -8.27 1.75 -4.68
CA ASN A 8 -8.54 0.56 -5.43
C ASN A 8 -9.59 -0.25 -4.66
N SER A 9 -10.80 -0.26 -5.20
CA SER A 9 -11.96 -0.94 -4.62
C SER A 9 -11.95 -2.43 -4.94
N ASP A 10 -10.82 -2.98 -5.40
CA ASP A 10 -10.59 -4.40 -5.47
C ASP A 10 -11.00 -5.00 -4.12
N SER A 11 -12.12 -5.71 -4.14
CA SER A 11 -12.66 -6.44 -3.02
C SER A 11 -12.62 -7.90 -3.42
N ASP A 12 -11.75 -8.66 -2.77
CA ASP A 12 -11.66 -10.09 -2.95
C ASP A 12 -12.22 -10.74 -1.68
N SER A 13 -13.29 -11.53 -1.83
CA SER A 13 -13.98 -12.16 -0.71
C SER A 13 -13.10 -13.17 0.05
N ASP A 14 -12.00 -13.62 -0.56
CA ASP A 14 -11.06 -14.57 0.04
C ASP A 14 -9.91 -13.87 0.79
N ILE A 15 -9.84 -12.52 0.77
CA ILE A 15 -8.81 -11.74 1.45
C ILE A 15 -9.44 -11.03 2.65
N ALA A 16 -9.04 -11.45 3.85
CA ALA A 16 -9.59 -10.90 5.07
C ALA A 16 -9.26 -9.40 5.24
N MET A 17 -10.24 -8.66 5.74
CA MET A 17 -10.04 -7.28 6.19
C MET A 17 -9.21 -7.29 7.48
N PRO A 18 -8.04 -6.64 7.53
CA PRO A 18 -7.27 -6.52 8.76
C PRO A 18 -8.03 -5.70 9.81
N SER A 19 -7.93 -6.10 11.07
CA SER A 19 -8.56 -5.40 12.20
C SER A 19 -7.84 -4.12 12.62
N ASP A 20 -6.60 -3.94 12.18
CA ASP A 20 -5.72 -2.80 12.48
C ASP A 20 -5.48 -1.96 11.23
N MET A 21 -6.58 -1.52 10.62
CA MET A 21 -6.58 -0.67 9.43
C MET A 21 -6.75 0.79 9.86
N PRO A 22 -5.97 1.74 9.30
CA PRO A 22 -6.15 3.17 9.57
C PRO A 22 -7.53 3.67 9.07
N ASP A 23 -8.01 4.79 9.60
CA ASP A 23 -9.30 5.40 9.22
C ASP A 23 -9.29 5.92 7.78
N GLU A 24 -8.16 6.48 7.33
CA GLU A 24 -7.98 7.03 5.98
C GLU A 24 -6.80 6.36 5.28
N TYR A 25 -7.07 5.67 4.17
CA TYR A 25 -6.05 4.92 3.46
C TYR A 25 -6.27 4.83 1.96
N TYR A 26 -5.16 4.63 1.27
CA TYR A 26 -5.14 4.01 -0.05
C TYR A 26 -4.83 2.53 0.09
N GLN A 27 -5.49 1.69 -0.68
CA GLN A 27 -5.17 0.27 -0.73
C GLN A 27 -5.03 -0.25 -2.15
N GLY A 28 -4.38 -1.41 -2.26
CA GLY A 28 -4.39 -2.28 -3.45
C GLY A 28 -4.38 -3.74 -3.04
N ILE A 29 -5.13 -4.57 -3.78
CA ILE A 29 -5.24 -6.01 -3.54
C ILE A 29 -4.51 -6.81 -4.62
N ARG A 30 -3.64 -7.73 -4.19
CA ARG A 30 -2.86 -8.61 -5.05
C ARG A 30 -3.47 -10.01 -5.07
N LYS A 31 -3.63 -10.56 -6.27
CA LYS A 31 -4.16 -11.94 -6.50
C LYS A 31 -3.11 -13.04 -6.37
N ALA A 32 -1.84 -12.69 -6.20
CA ALA A 32 -0.73 -13.62 -6.03
C ALA A 32 0.29 -13.10 -5.01
N GLY A 33 1.11 -14.03 -4.49
CA GLY A 33 2.10 -13.74 -3.45
C GLY A 33 1.61 -14.01 -2.03
N ASN A 34 2.53 -13.82 -1.07
CA ASN A 34 2.23 -13.83 0.36
C ASN A 34 1.55 -12.52 0.76
N ILE A 35 1.99 -11.40 0.19
CA ILE A 35 1.42 -10.07 0.42
C ILE A 35 0.21 -9.88 -0.49
N ARG A 36 -0.97 -9.86 0.12
CA ARG A 36 -2.27 -9.78 -0.55
C ARG A 36 -2.89 -8.40 -0.51
N ARG A 37 -2.58 -7.61 0.51
CA ARG A 37 -3.10 -6.25 0.63
C ARG A 37 -1.96 -5.29 0.95
N VAL A 38 -1.90 -4.24 0.16
CA VAL A 38 -1.00 -3.10 0.35
C VAL A 38 -1.86 -1.94 0.80
N VAL A 39 -1.48 -1.30 1.89
CA VAL A 39 -2.19 -0.15 2.45
C VAL A 39 -1.19 0.97 2.68
N VAL A 40 -1.57 2.19 2.31
CA VAL A 40 -0.88 3.40 2.69
C VAL A 40 -1.78 4.18 3.63
N ASP A 41 -1.30 4.39 4.85
CA ASP A 41 -1.95 5.26 5.83
C ASP A 41 -1.78 6.73 5.42
N LYS A 42 -2.89 7.40 5.11
CA LYS A 42 -2.87 8.81 4.69
C LYS A 42 -2.47 9.73 5.83
N GLN A 43 -2.78 9.40 7.08
CA GLN A 43 -2.44 10.23 8.23
C GLN A 43 -0.96 10.09 8.61
N GLY A 44 -0.41 8.89 8.46
CA GLY A 44 1.02 8.62 8.68
C GLY A 44 1.93 9.09 7.55
N CYS A 45 1.43 9.20 6.31
CA CYS A 45 2.26 9.52 5.15
C CYS A 45 2.68 11.00 5.12
N ILE A 46 3.99 11.24 5.15
CA ILE A 46 4.58 12.60 5.13
C ILE A 46 5.05 13.05 3.73
N GLY A 47 4.68 12.32 2.68
CA GLY A 47 5.10 12.66 1.30
C GLY A 47 6.61 12.51 1.03
N ALA A 48 7.30 11.56 1.68
CA ALA A 48 8.74 11.37 1.50
C ALA A 48 9.14 10.82 0.11
N ARG A 49 8.19 10.27 -0.65
CA ARG A 49 8.35 9.71 -2.01
C ARG A 49 9.34 8.53 -2.17
N SER A 50 9.99 8.06 -1.09
CA SER A 50 10.93 6.92 -1.15
C SER A 50 10.30 5.67 -1.76
N CYS A 51 9.05 5.36 -1.42
CA CYS A 51 8.32 4.20 -1.93
C CYS A 51 8.09 4.25 -3.44
N ALA A 52 7.78 5.43 -3.99
CA ALA A 52 7.61 5.64 -5.43
C ALA A 52 8.95 5.55 -6.20
N VAL A 53 10.08 5.86 -5.54
CA VAL A 53 11.41 5.66 -6.14
C VAL A 53 11.77 4.18 -6.20
N VAL A 54 11.49 3.42 -5.13
CA VAL A 54 11.81 1.98 -5.06
C VAL A 54 10.88 1.15 -5.94
N ALA A 55 9.57 1.44 -5.89
CA ALA A 55 8.54 0.68 -6.59
C ALA A 55 7.55 1.64 -7.30
N PRO A 56 7.97 2.29 -8.41
CA PRO A 56 7.17 3.30 -9.12
C PRO A 56 5.86 2.76 -9.71
N LEU A 57 5.78 1.45 -9.94
CA LEU A 57 4.55 0.80 -10.41
C LEU A 57 3.59 0.49 -9.26
N ALA A 58 4.07 0.36 -8.02
CA ALA A 58 3.25 0.06 -6.84
C ALA A 58 2.86 1.29 -6.02
N PHE A 59 3.60 2.40 -6.15
CA PHE A 59 3.32 3.64 -5.44
C PHE A 59 3.49 4.83 -6.37
N GLN A 60 2.49 5.71 -6.36
CA GLN A 60 2.50 7.00 -7.03
C GLN A 60 2.07 8.08 -6.04
N MET A 61 2.26 9.35 -6.40
CA MET A 61 1.95 10.49 -5.53
C MET A 61 0.69 11.18 -6.04
N ASP A 62 -0.24 11.47 -5.14
CA ASP A 62 -1.44 12.25 -5.45
C ASP A 62 -1.15 13.77 -5.46
N ASP A 63 -2.19 14.57 -5.66
CA ASP A 63 -2.08 16.03 -5.70
C ASP A 63 -1.73 16.66 -4.33
N ASP A 64 -2.00 15.94 -3.24
CA ASP A 64 -1.69 16.34 -1.86
C ASP A 64 -0.32 15.81 -1.40
N ASP A 65 0.48 15.29 -2.33
CA ASP A 65 1.79 14.72 -2.07
C ASP A 65 1.78 13.48 -1.16
N LEU A 66 0.65 12.76 -1.11
CA LEU A 66 0.50 11.50 -0.42
C LEU A 66 0.70 10.33 -1.38
N ALA A 67 1.34 9.27 -0.88
CA ALA A 67 1.53 8.06 -1.65
C ALA A 67 0.21 7.27 -1.76
N TYR A 68 -0.16 6.86 -2.96
CA TYR A 68 -1.30 5.98 -3.24
C TYR A 68 -0.86 4.74 -4.03
N VAL A 69 -1.73 3.72 -4.06
CA VAL A 69 -1.46 2.43 -4.69
C VAL A 69 -2.22 2.33 -6.03
N PRO A 70 -1.58 2.51 -7.20
CA PRO A 70 -2.23 2.37 -8.51
C PRO A 70 -2.44 0.89 -8.89
N GLU A 71 -3.23 0.62 -9.94
CA GLU A 71 -3.51 -0.75 -10.43
C GLU A 71 -2.25 -1.58 -10.76
N GLY A 72 -1.17 -0.91 -11.20
CA GLY A 72 0.13 -1.54 -11.51
C GLY A 72 0.85 -2.17 -10.32
N HIS A 73 0.37 -1.98 -9.08
CA HIS A 73 0.94 -2.59 -7.89
C HIS A 73 0.93 -4.13 -7.93
N SER A 74 0.02 -4.71 -8.69
CA SER A 74 -0.12 -6.15 -8.86
C SER A 74 1.03 -6.78 -9.66
N ASP A 75 1.68 -6.00 -10.54
CA ASP A 75 2.79 -6.43 -11.39
C ASP A 75 4.16 -6.32 -10.70
N VAL A 76 4.22 -5.71 -9.51
CA VAL A 76 5.47 -5.54 -8.77
C VAL A 76 5.82 -6.81 -7.99
N GLU A 77 7.09 -7.19 -8.04
CA GLU A 77 7.62 -8.32 -7.26
C GLU A 77 7.50 -8.09 -5.75
N GLU A 78 7.26 -9.15 -4.98
CA GLU A 78 7.02 -9.04 -3.54
C GLU A 78 8.23 -8.49 -2.76
N ASP A 79 9.44 -8.83 -3.17
CA ASP A 79 10.66 -8.30 -2.56
C ASP A 79 10.80 -6.79 -2.78
N ILE A 80 10.45 -6.30 -3.97
CA ILE A 80 10.46 -4.87 -4.31
C ILE A 80 9.38 -4.11 -3.53
N LEU A 81 8.19 -4.69 -3.43
CA LEU A 81 7.10 -4.13 -2.63
C LEU A 81 7.47 -4.04 -1.14
N THR A 82 8.11 -5.09 -0.62
CA THR A 82 8.61 -5.14 0.76
C THR A 82 9.71 -4.10 0.99
N LEU A 83 10.64 -3.96 0.04
CA LEU A 83 11.69 -2.95 0.09
C LEU A 83 11.11 -1.53 0.06
N ALA A 84 10.08 -1.29 -0.76
CA ALA A 84 9.40 0.00 -0.82
C ALA A 84 8.71 0.35 0.51
N ALA A 85 8.06 -0.62 1.16
CA ALA A 85 7.50 -0.41 2.49
C ALA A 85 8.58 -0.11 3.54
N GLN A 86 9.71 -0.83 3.51
CA GLN A 86 10.86 -0.57 4.38
C GLN A 86 11.53 0.78 4.14
N SER A 87 11.42 1.32 2.92
CA SER A 87 11.95 2.65 2.57
C SER A 87 11.16 3.81 3.18
N CYS A 88 9.96 3.54 3.72
CA CYS A 88 9.13 4.55 4.34
C CYS A 88 9.72 4.98 5.70
N PRO A 89 10.18 6.24 5.86
CA PRO A 89 10.84 6.67 7.10
C PRO A 89 9.90 6.73 8.31
N VAL A 90 8.59 6.77 8.07
CA VAL A 90 7.52 6.86 9.08
C VAL A 90 6.66 5.60 9.13
N LEU A 91 7.04 4.55 8.38
CA LEU A 91 6.35 3.25 8.35
C LEU A 91 4.85 3.31 8.00
N ALA A 92 4.42 4.33 7.25
CA ALA A 92 3.04 4.52 6.82
C ALA A 92 2.54 3.52 5.75
N ILE A 93 3.37 2.55 5.35
CA ILE A 93 3.02 1.51 4.38
C ILE A 93 2.84 0.20 5.13
N HIS A 94 1.61 -0.31 5.13
CA HIS A 94 1.27 -1.57 5.76
C HIS A 94 1.05 -2.64 4.70
N LEU A 95 1.66 -3.80 4.91
CA LEU A 95 1.52 -4.98 4.05
C LEU A 95 0.83 -6.06 4.85
N TYR A 96 -0.21 -6.67 4.28
CA TYR A 96 -0.98 -7.74 4.92
C TYR A 96 -1.03 -8.99 4.04
N ASP A 97 -1.14 -10.15 4.69
CA ASP A 97 -1.30 -11.43 4.02
C ASP A 97 -2.78 -11.73 3.66
N LYS A 98 -3.06 -12.91 3.10
CA LYS A 98 -4.41 -13.38 2.78
C LYS A 98 -5.35 -13.41 4.00
N ASP A 99 -4.82 -13.77 5.17
CA ASP A 99 -5.55 -13.90 6.42
C ASP A 99 -5.74 -12.54 7.13
N GLY A 100 -5.30 -11.44 6.50
CA GLY A 100 -5.38 -10.10 7.08
C GLY A 100 -4.34 -9.86 8.18
N LYS A 101 -3.33 -10.73 8.32
CA LYS A 101 -2.24 -10.53 9.26
C LYS A 101 -1.26 -9.50 8.70
N LYS A 102 -0.87 -8.55 9.55
CA LYS A 102 0.16 -7.57 9.21
C LYS A 102 1.51 -8.28 9.03
N VAL A 103 2.04 -8.23 7.81
CA VAL A 103 3.37 -8.70 7.41
C VAL A 103 4.41 -7.62 7.66
N PHE A 104 4.04 -6.36 7.42
CA PHE A 104 4.86 -5.18 7.66
C PHE A 104 3.99 -3.97 8.02
N PRO A 105 4.46 -3.05 8.88
CA PRO A 105 5.63 -3.16 9.75
C PRO A 105 5.50 -4.33 10.74
N LYS A 106 6.64 -4.97 11.07
CA LYS A 106 6.69 -6.02 12.10
C LYS A 106 6.75 -5.32 13.45
N GLU A 107 5.77 -5.56 14.31
CA GLU A 107 5.84 -5.21 15.74
C GLU A 107 6.94 -6.00 16.45
#